data_AF-A0A9W6GLD8-F1
#
_entry.id   AF-A0A9W6GLD8-F1
#
_cell.length_a   1.000
_cell.length_b   1.000
_cell.length_c   1.000
_cell.angle_alpha   90.00
_cell.angle_beta   90.00
_cell.angle_gamma   90.00
#
_symmetry.space_group_name_H-M   'P 1'
#
loop_
_entity.id
_entity.type
_entity.pdbx_description
1 polymer ?
#
loop_
_entity_poly.entity_id
_entity_poly.type
_entity_poly.pdbx_seq_one_letter_code
_entity_poly.pdbx_strand_id
1 'polypeptide(L)'
;MYLSDERAREAYKSFLRKRGIFGFSLNVQELKRFKDIQKESKAYNNSFLGIKNVSLDEIVGSVEKYGDFDRDFIPTNSIIEDRWCRIYKEVMGDANLPPVNLYKIRDEYFVYDGNHRISVAKFMNYKFIEAEVTEFFPTGDSEEDVIYRERFAFEKETGLEGIVVTSAGSYERLKRNIWDFKNDSRTEQGSFEEAAREWYEKLYRPVREIIASNTLLTSSRKGGDLFLSYLDHKYYLSEYRKYNVGYTFSLIDFINYMKVKSGEKVYTTFKVDRNFITTFRNLYDFDKKIFYKPDYQEKFAILREFSNRKFSRENHIIGEVELYRYLNNIDSFREGIDLWFTEVYAQYYELFLEKSQVLGGKPLFDEDQDIIEDIVRYSREYRKREKEILAPREIVFNYMLDVYLPILSILENKRSNKEKRELYLNISHRYLYYLRYGGEMRLVDFERRYLSEGSYTTFIGGAFNLKVNRGDMFRDIKKLLIYYAPTKSQGEKQVEDFYKVVEIYHGTDSFKTIHNLRESLISTMERDPEVNWVVDILQRDLEILSQRREVIINYNTKRVLKYVKGIWKNYSLIDYYATLIPLDFREGEGNIGETALEYMKRDFRY
;
A
#
# COMPACT_ATOMS: atom_id res chain seq x y z
N MET A 1 -55.70 -15.41 -23.47
CA MET A 1 -56.05 -16.80 -23.86
C MET A 1 -56.05 -17.62 -22.58
N TYR A 2 -57.21 -17.98 -22.03
CA TYR A 2 -57.28 -18.71 -20.76
C TYR A 2 -56.72 -20.13 -20.95
N LEU A 3 -55.74 -20.53 -20.14
CA LEU A 3 -55.26 -21.92 -20.13
C LEU A 3 -56.42 -22.85 -19.73
N SER A 4 -56.70 -23.87 -20.56
CA SER A 4 -57.70 -24.89 -20.25
C SER A 4 -57.29 -25.74 -19.04
N ASP A 5 -58.25 -26.17 -18.23
CA ASP A 5 -58.03 -27.10 -17.10
C ASP A 5 -57.34 -28.40 -17.51
N GLU A 6 -57.62 -28.88 -18.73
CA GLU A 6 -57.01 -30.10 -19.29
C GLU A 6 -55.49 -29.97 -19.41
N ARG A 7 -55.00 -28.86 -19.99
CA ARG A 7 -53.55 -28.55 -20.07
C ARG A 7 -52.89 -28.43 -18.69
N ALA A 8 -53.57 -27.86 -17.71
CA ALA A 8 -53.01 -27.76 -16.35
C ALA A 8 -52.84 -29.14 -15.70
N ARG A 9 -53.83 -30.04 -15.89
CA ARG A 9 -53.74 -31.44 -15.42
C ARG A 9 -52.69 -32.24 -16.18
N GLU A 10 -52.52 -32.02 -17.48
CA GLU A 10 -51.43 -32.63 -18.25
C GLU A 10 -50.05 -32.21 -17.75
N ALA A 11 -49.87 -30.91 -17.45
CA ALA A 11 -48.65 -30.38 -16.85
C ALA A 11 -48.37 -31.04 -15.50
N TYR A 12 -49.38 -31.14 -14.62
CA TYR A 12 -49.28 -31.84 -13.34
C TYR A 12 -48.84 -33.29 -13.49
N LYS A 13 -49.51 -34.06 -14.38
CA LYS A 13 -49.13 -35.46 -14.68
C LYS A 13 -47.74 -35.57 -15.29
N SER A 14 -47.29 -34.59 -16.07
CA SER A 14 -45.93 -34.54 -16.60
C SER A 14 -44.90 -34.30 -15.49
N PHE A 15 -45.24 -33.49 -14.48
CA PHE A 15 -44.35 -33.23 -13.36
C PHE A 15 -44.16 -34.49 -12.50
N LEU A 16 -45.24 -35.22 -12.22
CA LEU A 16 -45.19 -36.49 -11.48
C LEU A 16 -44.28 -37.53 -12.15
N ARG A 17 -44.24 -37.56 -13.50
CA ARG A 17 -43.36 -38.48 -14.25
C ARG A 17 -41.87 -38.21 -14.01
N LYS A 18 -41.47 -37.02 -13.54
CA LYS A 18 -40.07 -36.71 -13.19
C LYS A 18 -39.57 -37.50 -11.97
N ARG A 19 -40.44 -38.16 -11.20
CA ARG A 19 -40.06 -39.06 -10.10
C ARG A 19 -39.44 -40.40 -10.52
N GLY A 20 -39.50 -40.74 -11.80
CA GLY A 20 -39.01 -42.01 -12.34
C GLY A 20 -40.09 -42.79 -13.08
N ILE A 21 -39.65 -43.71 -13.93
CA ILE A 21 -40.50 -44.57 -14.76
C ILE A 21 -40.33 -46.02 -14.27
N PHE A 22 -41.43 -46.78 -14.17
CA PHE A 22 -41.48 -48.23 -13.90
C PHE A 22 -40.96 -48.72 -12.54
N GLY A 23 -41.79 -48.62 -11.49
CA GLY A 23 -41.82 -49.60 -10.39
C GLY A 23 -40.66 -49.61 -9.38
N PHE A 24 -39.62 -48.80 -9.56
CA PHE A 24 -38.61 -48.54 -8.53
C PHE A 24 -38.87 -47.17 -7.90
N SER A 25 -39.46 -47.15 -6.70
CA SER A 25 -39.43 -45.93 -5.89
C SER A 25 -37.99 -45.70 -5.42
N LEU A 26 -37.26 -44.84 -6.12
CA LEU A 26 -36.13 -44.14 -5.49
C LEU A 26 -36.68 -43.53 -4.21
N ASN A 27 -36.03 -43.80 -3.06
CA ASN A 27 -36.39 -43.27 -1.75
C ASN A 27 -36.94 -41.85 -1.89
N VAL A 28 -38.26 -41.69 -1.74
CA VAL A 28 -38.91 -40.38 -1.77
C VAL A 28 -38.49 -39.69 -0.49
N GLN A 29 -37.38 -38.95 -0.57
CA GLN A 29 -36.91 -38.15 0.54
C GLN A 29 -37.93 -37.04 0.78
N GLU A 30 -38.51 -37.05 1.98
CA GLU A 30 -39.39 -35.97 2.44
C GLU A 30 -38.62 -34.64 2.48
N LEU A 31 -39.37 -33.54 2.39
CA LEU A 31 -38.83 -32.22 2.66
C LEU A 31 -38.26 -32.14 4.09
N LYS A 32 -37.18 -31.36 4.26
CA LYS A 32 -36.68 -31.04 5.59
C LYS A 32 -37.77 -30.33 6.39
N ARG A 33 -37.95 -30.73 7.65
CA ARG A 33 -38.93 -30.13 8.56
C ARG A 33 -38.26 -28.98 9.29
N PHE A 34 -38.78 -27.76 9.11
CA PHE A 34 -38.23 -26.58 9.79
C PHE A 34 -38.15 -26.77 11.32
N LYS A 35 -39.16 -27.36 11.95
CA LYS A 35 -39.21 -27.57 13.41
C LYS A 35 -38.05 -28.42 13.93
N ASP A 36 -37.60 -29.40 13.17
CA ASP A 36 -36.49 -30.28 13.57
C ASP A 36 -35.18 -29.49 13.55
N ILE A 37 -34.92 -28.78 12.46
CA ILE A 37 -33.74 -27.91 12.30
C ILE A 37 -33.75 -26.76 13.30
N GLN A 38 -34.91 -26.14 13.54
CA GLN A 38 -35.09 -25.06 14.52
C GLN A 38 -34.74 -25.53 15.93
N LYS A 39 -35.20 -26.74 16.31
CA LYS A 39 -34.92 -27.32 17.63
C LYS A 39 -33.45 -27.69 17.77
N GLU A 40 -32.86 -28.31 16.75
CA GLU A 40 -31.45 -28.70 16.72
C GLU A 40 -30.52 -27.49 16.84
N SER A 41 -30.78 -26.44 16.08
CA SER A 41 -30.01 -25.18 16.08
C SER A 41 -30.36 -24.23 17.24
N LYS A 42 -31.41 -24.54 18.02
CA LYS A 42 -31.99 -23.64 19.04
C LYS A 42 -32.37 -22.27 18.46
N ALA A 43 -32.83 -22.22 17.21
CA ALA A 43 -33.07 -20.96 16.49
C ALA A 43 -34.46 -20.37 16.76
N TYR A 44 -34.66 -19.79 17.94
CA TYR A 44 -35.98 -19.25 18.35
C TYR A 44 -36.13 -17.75 18.14
N ASN A 45 -35.02 -17.01 18.18
CA ASN A 45 -35.02 -15.59 17.87
C ASN A 45 -35.07 -15.40 16.35
N ASN A 46 -35.76 -14.37 15.87
CA ASN A 46 -35.89 -14.10 14.44
C ASN A 46 -35.83 -12.62 14.10
N SER A 47 -35.61 -12.32 12.82
CA SER A 47 -35.66 -10.98 12.23
C SER A 47 -36.24 -11.06 10.82
N PHE A 48 -37.12 -10.13 10.49
CA PHE A 48 -37.62 -9.95 9.14
C PHE A 48 -36.53 -9.31 8.25
N LEU A 49 -36.25 -9.91 7.09
CA LEU A 49 -35.25 -9.45 6.12
C LEU A 49 -35.87 -8.68 4.93
N GLY A 50 -37.20 -8.56 4.88
CA GLY A 50 -37.90 -7.94 3.76
C GLY A 50 -38.09 -8.89 2.56
N ILE A 51 -38.39 -8.28 1.41
CA ILE A 51 -38.56 -8.98 0.13
C ILE A 51 -37.18 -9.25 -0.49
N LYS A 52 -36.92 -10.51 -0.86
CA LYS A 52 -35.68 -10.98 -1.47
C LYS A 52 -35.98 -11.90 -2.66
N ASN A 53 -35.12 -11.89 -3.66
CA ASN A 53 -35.09 -12.93 -4.69
C ASN A 53 -34.24 -14.10 -4.19
N VAL A 54 -34.88 -15.24 -3.94
CA VAL A 54 -34.24 -16.43 -3.35
C VAL A 54 -34.05 -17.50 -4.41
N SER A 55 -32.89 -18.15 -4.42
CA SER A 55 -32.63 -19.28 -5.33
C SER A 55 -33.53 -20.45 -4.97
N LEU A 56 -34.21 -21.04 -5.96
CA LEU A 56 -35.06 -22.21 -5.72
C LEU A 56 -34.26 -23.43 -5.21
N ASP A 57 -32.94 -23.47 -5.41
CA ASP A 57 -32.06 -24.54 -4.94
C ASP A 57 -31.72 -24.42 -3.44
N GLU A 58 -31.86 -23.22 -2.86
CA GLU A 58 -31.64 -22.97 -1.43
C GLU A 58 -32.90 -23.27 -0.59
N ILE A 59 -34.05 -23.47 -1.24
CA ILE A 59 -35.31 -23.88 -0.59
C ILE A 59 -35.32 -25.39 -0.45
N VAL A 60 -35.03 -25.87 0.76
CA VAL A 60 -34.75 -27.29 1.06
C VAL A 60 -35.84 -27.96 1.88
N GLY A 61 -36.81 -27.20 2.37
CA GLY A 61 -37.79 -27.72 3.31
C GLY A 61 -39.03 -26.87 3.46
N SER A 62 -39.87 -27.24 4.42
CA SER A 62 -41.11 -26.53 4.71
C SER A 62 -41.43 -26.51 6.21
N VAL A 63 -42.12 -25.46 6.63
CA VAL A 63 -42.61 -25.32 8.02
C VAL A 63 -43.82 -26.23 8.25
N GLU A 64 -44.69 -26.31 7.24
CA GLU A 64 -45.87 -27.16 7.20
C GLU A 64 -45.95 -27.90 5.85
N LYS A 65 -46.82 -28.90 5.67
CA LYS A 65 -46.99 -29.60 4.37
C LYS A 65 -45.72 -30.29 3.83
N TYR A 66 -44.77 -30.62 4.69
CA TYR A 66 -43.57 -31.39 4.33
C TYR A 66 -43.87 -32.81 3.84
N GLY A 67 -45.06 -33.35 4.15
CA GLY A 67 -45.55 -34.64 3.65
C GLY A 67 -46.30 -34.57 2.31
N ASP A 68 -46.66 -33.36 1.85
CA ASP A 68 -47.40 -33.16 0.59
C ASP A 68 -46.48 -33.08 -0.64
N PHE A 69 -45.16 -32.96 -0.42
CA PHE A 69 -44.17 -32.82 -1.47
C PHE A 69 -42.90 -33.60 -1.14
N ASP A 70 -42.16 -34.03 -2.16
CA ASP A 70 -40.80 -34.55 -1.96
C ASP A 70 -39.75 -33.43 -1.92
N ARG A 71 -38.48 -33.79 -1.73
CA ARG A 71 -37.35 -32.86 -1.70
C ARG A 71 -37.26 -31.90 -2.89
N ASP A 72 -37.79 -32.29 -4.05
CA ASP A 72 -37.75 -31.50 -5.29
C ASP A 72 -39.05 -30.70 -5.48
N PHE A 73 -39.89 -30.62 -4.43
CA PHE A 73 -41.23 -30.05 -4.41
C PHE A 73 -42.19 -30.69 -5.41
N ILE A 74 -41.99 -31.97 -5.76
CA ILE A 74 -42.94 -32.72 -6.57
C ILE A 74 -44.08 -33.21 -5.65
N PRO A 75 -45.35 -32.95 -6.01
CA PRO A 75 -46.53 -33.45 -5.32
C PRO A 75 -46.48 -34.94 -4.93
N THR A 76 -46.75 -35.29 -3.66
CA THR A 76 -46.78 -36.69 -3.16
C THR A 76 -48.16 -37.33 -3.13
N ASN A 77 -49.22 -36.53 -3.03
CA ASN A 77 -50.59 -37.00 -2.95
C ASN A 77 -51.48 -36.32 -3.99
N SER A 78 -52.68 -36.84 -4.23
CA SER A 78 -53.61 -36.31 -5.23
C SER A 78 -54.44 -35.11 -4.72
N ILE A 79 -54.48 -34.87 -3.42
CA ILE A 79 -55.29 -33.81 -2.80
C ILE A 79 -54.81 -32.41 -3.24
N ILE A 80 -53.52 -32.28 -3.58
CA ILE A 80 -52.89 -31.04 -4.02
C ILE A 80 -53.06 -30.72 -5.52
N GLU A 81 -53.59 -31.65 -6.32
CA GLU A 81 -53.69 -31.51 -7.79
C GLU A 81 -54.49 -30.26 -8.20
N ASP A 82 -55.69 -30.08 -7.66
CA ASP A 82 -56.58 -28.98 -8.05
C ASP A 82 -55.99 -27.61 -7.72
N ARG A 83 -55.35 -27.48 -6.54
CA ARG A 83 -54.68 -26.24 -6.14
C ARG A 83 -53.42 -25.99 -6.98
N TRP A 84 -52.64 -27.03 -7.26
CA TRP A 84 -51.46 -26.92 -8.13
C TRP A 84 -51.85 -26.45 -9.53
N CYS A 85 -52.89 -27.05 -10.12
CA CYS A 85 -53.40 -26.67 -11.44
C CYS A 85 -53.90 -25.23 -11.46
N ARG A 86 -54.55 -24.76 -10.39
CA ARG A 86 -54.98 -23.35 -10.27
C ARG A 86 -53.80 -22.39 -10.29
N ILE A 87 -52.79 -22.63 -9.45
CA ILE A 87 -51.57 -21.79 -9.39
C ILE A 87 -50.83 -21.83 -10.73
N TYR A 88 -50.72 -23.00 -11.36
CA TYR A 88 -50.09 -23.14 -12.68
C TYR A 88 -50.78 -22.26 -13.74
N LYS A 89 -52.12 -22.25 -13.77
CA LYS A 89 -52.88 -21.39 -14.69
C LYS A 89 -52.68 -19.91 -14.39
N GLU A 90 -52.61 -19.52 -13.11
CA GLU A 90 -52.35 -18.14 -12.70
C GLU A 90 -50.96 -17.68 -13.18
N VAL A 91 -49.91 -18.49 -12.95
CA VAL A 91 -48.54 -18.22 -13.43
C VAL A 91 -48.48 -18.11 -14.95
N MET A 92 -49.13 -19.03 -15.68
CA MET A 92 -49.16 -19.01 -17.15
C MET A 92 -50.02 -17.88 -17.74
N GLY A 93 -50.89 -17.28 -16.93
CA GLY A 93 -51.75 -16.17 -17.31
C GLY A 93 -51.15 -14.79 -16.99
N ASP A 94 -49.86 -14.72 -16.66
CA ASP A 94 -49.15 -13.52 -16.17
C ASP A 94 -49.82 -12.86 -14.95
N ALA A 95 -50.48 -13.65 -14.10
CA ALA A 95 -51.04 -13.13 -12.87
C ALA A 95 -49.91 -12.74 -11.90
N ASN A 96 -49.99 -11.53 -11.33
CA ASN A 96 -49.03 -11.09 -10.33
C ASN A 96 -49.36 -11.76 -8.99
N LEU A 97 -48.71 -12.89 -8.72
CA LEU A 97 -48.89 -13.63 -7.48
C LEU A 97 -48.12 -12.96 -6.34
N PRO A 98 -48.65 -12.97 -5.10
CA PRO A 98 -47.92 -12.45 -3.97
C PRO A 98 -46.62 -13.25 -3.73
N PRO A 99 -45.60 -12.61 -3.12
CA PRO A 99 -44.39 -13.30 -2.70
C PRO A 99 -44.68 -14.57 -1.89
N VAL A 100 -43.76 -15.52 -1.92
CA VAL A 100 -43.79 -16.65 -0.98
C VAL A 100 -43.26 -16.22 0.38
N ASN A 101 -43.71 -16.85 1.46
CA ASN A 101 -43.17 -16.57 2.79
C ASN A 101 -42.16 -17.65 3.13
N LEU A 102 -40.91 -17.26 3.36
CA LEU A 102 -39.82 -18.19 3.68
C LEU A 102 -39.27 -17.92 5.07
N TYR A 103 -39.04 -19.00 5.81
CA TYR A 103 -38.19 -19.00 7.00
C TYR A 103 -36.79 -19.42 6.60
N LYS A 104 -35.78 -18.75 7.16
CA LYS A 104 -34.37 -19.02 6.89
C LYS A 104 -33.67 -19.42 8.18
N ILE A 105 -32.86 -20.46 8.17
CA ILE A 105 -31.88 -20.75 9.22
C ILE A 105 -30.54 -20.96 8.51
N ARG A 106 -29.53 -20.14 8.82
CA ARG A 106 -28.23 -20.21 8.14
C ARG A 106 -28.40 -20.08 6.62
N ASP A 107 -27.94 -21.04 5.83
CA ASP A 107 -28.03 -20.97 4.36
C ASP A 107 -29.26 -21.74 3.81
N GLU A 108 -30.16 -22.21 4.68
CA GLU A 108 -31.31 -23.04 4.31
C GLU A 108 -32.62 -22.28 4.41
N TYR A 109 -33.45 -22.39 3.37
CA TYR A 109 -34.80 -21.81 3.32
C TYR A 109 -35.89 -22.87 3.44
N PHE A 110 -36.93 -22.51 4.17
CA PHE A 110 -38.08 -23.35 4.49
C PHE A 110 -39.36 -22.58 4.17
N VAL A 111 -40.27 -23.23 3.45
CA VAL A 111 -41.52 -22.58 3.05
C VAL A 111 -42.48 -22.47 4.23
N TYR A 112 -42.84 -21.25 4.60
CA TYR A 112 -43.94 -20.99 5.53
C TYR A 112 -45.29 -20.91 4.78
N ASP A 113 -45.34 -20.14 3.69
CA ASP A 113 -46.45 -20.11 2.74
C ASP A 113 -45.97 -20.11 1.30
N GLY A 114 -46.73 -20.75 0.40
CA GLY A 114 -46.43 -20.76 -1.04
C GLY A 114 -45.86 -22.06 -1.60
N ASN A 115 -46.00 -23.20 -0.90
CA ASN A 115 -45.50 -24.51 -1.37
C ASN A 115 -45.90 -24.86 -2.82
N HIS A 116 -47.16 -24.56 -3.20
CA HIS A 116 -47.65 -24.82 -4.55
C HIS A 116 -47.01 -23.85 -5.58
N ARG A 117 -46.74 -22.60 -5.19
CA ARG A 117 -46.05 -21.62 -6.04
C ARG A 117 -44.61 -22.07 -6.31
N ILE A 118 -43.90 -22.56 -5.29
CA ILE A 118 -42.54 -23.10 -5.42
C ILE A 118 -42.52 -24.37 -6.27
N SER A 119 -43.48 -25.28 -6.04
CA SER A 119 -43.65 -26.49 -6.85
C SER A 119 -43.86 -26.17 -8.33
N VAL A 120 -44.75 -25.22 -8.65
CA VAL A 120 -44.97 -24.74 -10.02
C VAL A 120 -43.73 -24.04 -10.58
N ALA A 121 -43.05 -23.19 -9.81
CA ALA A 121 -41.84 -22.49 -10.23
C ALA A 121 -40.69 -23.48 -10.58
N LYS A 122 -40.50 -24.53 -9.77
CA LYS A 122 -39.55 -25.61 -10.06
C LYS A 122 -39.96 -26.43 -11.29
N PHE A 123 -41.26 -26.71 -11.47
CA PHE A 123 -41.74 -27.35 -12.71
C PHE A 123 -41.42 -26.52 -13.95
N MET A 124 -41.59 -25.20 -13.85
CA MET A 124 -41.30 -24.21 -14.89
C MET A 124 -39.79 -23.91 -15.05
N ASN A 125 -38.91 -24.55 -14.27
CA ASN A 125 -37.46 -24.33 -14.25
C ASN A 125 -37.05 -22.86 -14.00
N TYR A 126 -37.81 -22.14 -13.17
CA TYR A 126 -37.35 -20.83 -12.69
C TYR A 126 -36.10 -20.99 -11.83
N LYS A 127 -35.20 -20.00 -11.85
CA LYS A 127 -33.99 -19.99 -11.01
C LYS A 127 -34.24 -19.36 -9.65
N PHE A 128 -35.06 -18.32 -9.62
CA PHE A 128 -35.32 -17.51 -8.43
C PHE A 128 -36.82 -17.35 -8.23
N ILE A 129 -37.22 -17.06 -6.99
CA ILE A 129 -38.58 -16.68 -6.62
C ILE A 129 -38.54 -15.49 -5.67
N GLU A 130 -39.49 -14.58 -5.81
CA GLU A 130 -39.67 -13.46 -4.89
C GLU A 130 -40.28 -13.95 -3.58
N ALA A 131 -39.65 -13.60 -2.46
CA ALA A 131 -40.03 -14.09 -1.14
C ALA A 131 -39.94 -13.01 -0.06
N GLU A 132 -40.91 -12.98 0.85
CA GLU A 132 -40.78 -12.34 2.15
C GLU A 132 -40.02 -13.29 3.10
N VAL A 133 -38.84 -12.86 3.57
CA VAL A 133 -37.93 -13.73 4.33
C VAL A 133 -37.88 -13.34 5.81
N THR A 134 -38.11 -14.33 6.69
CA THR A 134 -37.85 -14.22 8.13
C THR A 134 -36.71 -15.15 8.53
N GLU A 135 -35.60 -14.61 9.00
CA GLU A 135 -34.44 -15.41 9.42
C GLU A 135 -34.49 -15.70 10.90
N PHE A 136 -34.29 -16.97 11.26
CA PHE A 136 -34.22 -17.49 12.62
C PHE A 136 -32.75 -17.79 12.98
N PHE A 137 -32.30 -17.27 14.11
CA PHE A 137 -30.90 -17.27 14.50
C PHE A 137 -30.59 -18.38 15.50
N PRO A 138 -29.65 -19.29 15.19
CA PRO A 138 -29.12 -20.23 16.17
C PRO A 138 -28.62 -19.50 17.43
N THR A 139 -29.15 -19.89 18.59
CA THR A 139 -28.74 -19.34 19.89
C THR A 139 -27.80 -20.27 20.67
N GLY A 140 -27.19 -21.24 20.00
CA GLY A 140 -26.17 -22.09 20.61
C GLY A 140 -24.91 -21.31 20.96
N ASP A 141 -24.09 -21.88 21.85
CA ASP A 141 -22.79 -21.33 22.25
C ASP A 141 -21.63 -21.97 21.48
N SER A 142 -21.92 -22.72 20.42
CA SER A 142 -20.86 -23.21 19.52
C SER A 142 -20.16 -22.02 18.86
N GLU A 143 -18.88 -22.17 18.54
CA GLU A 143 -18.11 -21.11 17.89
C GLU A 143 -18.76 -20.68 16.55
N GLU A 144 -19.30 -21.64 15.82
CA GLU A 144 -20.01 -21.39 14.56
C GLU A 144 -21.29 -20.56 14.74
N ASP A 145 -22.07 -20.84 15.80
CA ASP A 145 -23.26 -20.05 16.13
C ASP A 145 -22.90 -18.62 16.54
N VAL A 146 -21.81 -18.44 17.29
CA VAL A 146 -21.30 -17.13 17.68
C VAL A 146 -20.87 -16.34 16.43
N ILE A 147 -20.05 -16.94 15.57
CA ILE A 147 -19.59 -16.32 14.31
C ILE A 147 -20.77 -15.92 13.44
N TYR A 148 -21.80 -16.78 13.34
CA TYR A 148 -22.98 -16.49 12.55
C TYR A 148 -23.76 -15.28 13.10
N ARG A 149 -23.97 -15.20 14.42
CA ARG A 149 -24.62 -14.03 15.04
C ARG A 149 -23.81 -12.76 14.87
N GLU A 150 -22.49 -12.84 15.05
CA GLU A 150 -21.58 -11.72 14.82
C GLU A 150 -21.62 -11.23 13.38
N ARG A 151 -21.61 -12.15 12.40
CA ARG A 151 -21.75 -11.83 10.98
C ARG A 151 -23.04 -11.09 10.70
N PHE A 152 -24.16 -11.61 11.19
CA PHE A 152 -25.46 -11.00 10.99
C PHE A 152 -25.51 -9.57 11.56
N ALA A 153 -25.02 -9.39 12.79
CA ALA A 153 -24.93 -8.07 13.41
C ALA A 153 -24.05 -7.11 12.58
N PHE A 154 -22.90 -7.59 12.11
CA PHE A 154 -22.01 -6.82 11.24
C PHE A 154 -22.67 -6.42 9.92
N GLU A 155 -23.27 -7.36 9.20
CA GLU A 155 -23.93 -7.11 7.90
C GLU A 155 -25.09 -6.11 8.08
N LYS A 156 -25.87 -6.24 9.16
CA LYS A 156 -26.97 -5.31 9.47
C LYS A 156 -26.50 -3.90 9.82
N GLU A 157 -25.39 -3.78 10.56
CA GLU A 157 -24.86 -2.48 11.02
C GLU A 157 -24.06 -1.75 9.93
N THR A 158 -23.38 -2.51 9.06
CA THR A 158 -22.45 -1.97 8.04
C THR A 158 -23.00 -1.97 6.62
N GLY A 159 -24.03 -2.77 6.33
CA GLY A 159 -24.50 -3.05 4.97
C GLY A 159 -23.50 -3.85 4.11
N LEU A 160 -22.39 -4.33 4.68
CA LEU A 160 -21.34 -5.04 3.94
C LEU A 160 -21.54 -6.55 3.98
N GLU A 161 -21.97 -7.12 2.87
CA GLU A 161 -22.13 -8.57 2.70
C GLU A 161 -20.87 -9.24 2.11
N GLY A 162 -20.74 -10.56 2.31
CA GLY A 162 -19.73 -11.39 1.63
C GLY A 162 -18.32 -11.37 2.24
N ILE A 163 -18.11 -10.69 3.37
CA ILE A 163 -16.90 -10.80 4.18
C ILE A 163 -17.05 -12.01 5.09
N VAL A 164 -16.16 -13.00 4.94
CA VAL A 164 -16.22 -14.23 5.74
C VAL A 164 -14.95 -14.40 6.57
N VAL A 165 -15.14 -14.70 7.86
CA VAL A 165 -14.11 -14.98 8.87
C VAL A 165 -14.43 -16.30 9.58
N THR A 166 -13.44 -16.91 10.24
CA THR A 166 -13.57 -18.26 10.85
C THR A 166 -13.43 -18.33 12.36
N SER A 167 -13.33 -17.20 13.07
CA SER A 167 -13.15 -17.19 14.53
C SER A 167 -14.04 -16.17 15.20
N ALA A 168 -14.59 -16.52 16.36
CA ALA A 168 -15.40 -15.60 17.16
C ALA A 168 -14.61 -14.33 17.55
N GLY A 169 -15.32 -13.21 17.68
CA GLY A 169 -14.77 -11.87 17.93
C GLY A 169 -14.18 -11.19 16.69
N SER A 170 -14.10 -11.87 15.55
CA SER A 170 -13.46 -11.35 14.34
C SER A 170 -14.25 -10.21 13.70
N TYR A 171 -15.59 -10.27 13.69
CA TYR A 171 -16.39 -9.17 13.16
C TYR A 171 -16.33 -7.93 14.06
N GLU A 172 -16.23 -8.09 15.37
CA GLU A 172 -16.00 -6.96 16.29
C GLU A 172 -14.66 -6.27 16.01
N ARG A 173 -13.62 -7.04 15.68
CA ARG A 173 -12.33 -6.49 15.24
C ARG A 173 -12.45 -5.72 13.92
N LEU A 174 -13.24 -6.22 12.96
CA LEU A 174 -13.52 -5.49 11.72
C LEU A 174 -14.28 -4.19 11.99
N LYS A 175 -15.31 -4.20 12.85
CA LYS A 175 -16.03 -2.99 13.24
C LYS A 175 -15.14 -1.95 13.90
N ARG A 176 -14.25 -2.39 14.80
CA ARG A 176 -13.25 -1.49 15.40
C ARG A 176 -12.35 -0.86 14.34
N ASN A 177 -11.90 -1.64 13.35
CA ASN A 177 -11.08 -1.12 12.27
C ASN A 177 -11.83 -0.13 11.34
N ILE A 178 -13.14 -0.34 11.11
CA ILE A 178 -13.99 0.62 10.42
C ILE A 178 -14.08 1.92 11.23
N TRP A 179 -14.25 1.82 12.55
CA TRP A 179 -14.25 2.96 13.46
C TRP A 179 -12.93 3.74 13.41
N ASP A 180 -11.80 3.04 13.51
CA ASP A 180 -10.47 3.65 13.40
C ASP A 180 -10.30 4.34 12.04
N PHE A 181 -10.72 3.68 10.95
CA PHE A 181 -10.70 4.25 9.61
C PHE A 181 -11.57 5.51 9.49
N LYS A 182 -12.77 5.52 10.08
CA LYS A 182 -13.65 6.68 10.10
C LYS A 182 -12.99 7.86 10.81
N ASN A 183 -12.36 7.60 11.96
CA ASN A 183 -11.64 8.62 12.74
C ASN A 183 -10.42 9.15 11.96
N ASP A 184 -9.66 8.26 11.32
CA ASP A 184 -8.47 8.57 10.53
C ASP A 184 -8.80 9.35 9.24
N SER A 185 -9.93 9.03 8.60
CA SER A 185 -10.42 9.70 7.39
C SER A 185 -11.10 11.04 7.66
N ARG A 186 -11.43 11.33 8.93
CA ARG A 186 -12.10 12.57 9.40
C ARG A 186 -13.41 12.89 8.68
N THR A 187 -14.11 11.86 8.20
CA THR A 187 -15.50 11.98 7.75
C THR A 187 -16.40 12.09 8.98
N GLU A 188 -16.44 13.27 9.61
CA GLU A 188 -17.27 13.54 10.80
C GLU A 188 -18.78 13.49 10.48
N GLN A 189 -19.16 13.65 9.21
CA GLN A 189 -20.56 13.83 8.79
C GLN A 189 -21.24 12.56 8.22
N GLY A 190 -20.60 11.39 8.31
CA GLY A 190 -21.15 10.14 7.74
C GLY A 190 -21.71 9.15 8.77
N SER A 191 -22.73 8.39 8.35
CA SER A 191 -23.23 7.23 9.11
C SER A 191 -22.14 6.14 9.23
N PHE A 192 -22.28 5.22 10.19
CA PHE A 192 -21.34 4.10 10.30
C PHE A 192 -21.37 3.20 9.05
N GLU A 193 -22.54 3.03 8.44
CA GLU A 193 -22.72 2.29 7.19
C GLU A 193 -21.95 2.95 6.02
N GLU A 194 -21.98 4.28 5.92
CA GLU A 194 -21.21 5.02 4.92
C GLU A 194 -19.70 4.88 5.12
N ALA A 195 -19.24 4.99 6.37
CA ALA A 195 -17.84 4.77 6.72
C ALA A 195 -17.39 3.33 6.41
N ALA A 196 -18.26 2.34 6.66
CA ALA A 196 -18.00 0.94 6.33
C ALA A 196 -17.86 0.73 4.82
N ARG A 197 -18.74 1.33 4.01
CA ARG A 197 -18.66 1.29 2.54
C ARG A 197 -17.38 1.92 2.02
N GLU A 198 -17.00 3.06 2.56
CA GLU A 198 -15.76 3.74 2.18
C GLU A 198 -14.52 2.94 2.59
N TRP A 199 -14.52 2.39 3.82
CA TRP A 199 -13.49 1.46 4.30
C TRP A 199 -13.37 0.24 3.40
N TYR A 200 -14.49 -0.32 2.94
CA TYR A 200 -14.52 -1.48 2.07
C TYR A 200 -13.80 -1.18 0.75
N GLU A 201 -14.18 -0.10 0.08
CA GLU A 201 -13.64 0.27 -1.24
C GLU A 201 -12.22 0.82 -1.18
N LYS A 202 -11.87 1.59 -0.14
CA LYS A 202 -10.57 2.27 -0.06
C LYS A 202 -9.50 1.46 0.67
N LEU A 203 -9.88 0.51 1.52
CA LEU A 203 -8.94 -0.25 2.33
C LEU A 203 -9.11 -1.77 2.19
N TYR A 204 -10.25 -2.34 2.59
CA TYR A 204 -10.42 -3.79 2.68
C TYR A 204 -10.20 -4.50 1.33
N ARG A 205 -10.96 -4.09 0.31
CA ARG A 205 -10.91 -4.70 -1.03
C ARG A 205 -9.53 -4.50 -1.69
N PRO A 206 -8.98 -3.27 -1.75
CA PRO A 206 -7.61 -3.03 -2.23
C PRO A 206 -6.55 -3.92 -1.58
N VAL A 207 -6.52 -3.98 -0.25
CA VAL A 207 -5.55 -4.78 0.50
C VAL A 207 -5.71 -6.26 0.15
N ARG A 208 -6.94 -6.78 0.17
CA ARG A 208 -7.23 -8.18 -0.16
C ARG A 208 -6.76 -8.52 -1.57
N GLU A 209 -7.09 -7.70 -2.57
CA GLU A 209 -6.73 -7.95 -3.98
C GLU A 209 -5.21 -7.92 -4.19
N ILE A 210 -4.50 -7.00 -3.52
CA ILE A 210 -3.04 -6.91 -3.58
C ILE A 210 -2.38 -8.14 -2.95
N ILE A 211 -2.80 -8.54 -1.74
CA ILE A 211 -2.27 -9.75 -1.09
C ILE A 211 -2.55 -10.95 -1.98
N ALA A 212 -3.76 -11.01 -2.55
CA ALA A 212 -4.17 -12.13 -3.38
C ALA A 212 -3.32 -12.27 -4.64
N SER A 213 -2.98 -11.14 -5.27
CA SER A 213 -2.18 -11.12 -6.50
C SER A 213 -0.68 -11.38 -6.26
N ASN A 214 -0.23 -11.21 -5.01
CA ASN A 214 1.17 -11.32 -4.62
C ASN A 214 1.50 -12.58 -3.83
N THR A 215 0.54 -13.39 -3.40
CA THR A 215 0.79 -14.58 -2.58
C THR A 215 0.11 -15.81 -3.18
N LEU A 216 0.73 -16.98 -3.04
CA LEU A 216 0.16 -18.26 -3.51
C LEU A 216 -0.91 -18.83 -2.57
N LEU A 217 -1.24 -18.12 -1.48
CA LEU A 217 -2.09 -18.58 -0.38
C LEU A 217 -3.59 -18.30 -0.58
N THR A 218 -3.97 -17.81 -1.76
CA THR A 218 -5.33 -17.35 -2.06
C THR A 218 -6.38 -18.45 -2.18
N SER A 219 -5.97 -19.71 -2.31
CA SER A 219 -6.91 -20.82 -2.44
C SER A 219 -7.41 -21.39 -1.10
N SER A 220 -6.76 -21.10 0.04
CA SER A 220 -7.06 -21.78 1.32
C SER A 220 -7.61 -20.89 2.44
N ARG A 221 -7.48 -19.56 2.38
CA ARG A 221 -7.99 -18.65 3.42
C ARG A 221 -9.14 -17.79 2.91
N LYS A 222 -10.19 -17.65 3.73
CA LYS A 222 -11.29 -16.72 3.46
C LYS A 222 -10.78 -15.27 3.52
N GLY A 223 -11.37 -14.39 2.69
CA GLY A 223 -10.86 -13.03 2.49
C GLY A 223 -10.81 -12.19 3.78
N GLY A 224 -11.73 -12.40 4.72
CA GLY A 224 -11.76 -11.72 6.01
C GLY A 224 -10.59 -12.10 6.91
N ASP A 225 -10.29 -13.40 7.05
CA ASP A 225 -9.20 -13.88 7.91
C ASP A 225 -7.82 -13.43 7.41
N LEU A 226 -7.67 -13.35 6.09
CA LEU A 226 -6.45 -12.83 5.47
C LEU A 226 -6.24 -11.35 5.79
N PHE A 227 -7.31 -10.55 5.71
CA PHE A 227 -7.26 -9.14 6.07
C PHE A 227 -6.98 -8.93 7.57
N LEU A 228 -7.59 -9.72 8.44
CA LEU A 228 -7.32 -9.68 9.89
C LEU A 228 -5.88 -10.06 10.21
N SER A 229 -5.32 -11.10 9.55
CA SER A 229 -3.91 -11.47 9.70
C SER A 229 -2.97 -10.32 9.30
N TYR A 230 -3.34 -9.59 8.25
CA TYR A 230 -2.63 -8.37 7.84
C TYR A 230 -2.73 -7.27 8.89
N LEU A 231 -3.92 -7.01 9.45
CA LEU A 231 -4.09 -6.03 10.51
C LEU A 231 -3.25 -6.36 11.74
N ASP A 232 -3.21 -7.63 12.15
CA ASP A 232 -2.35 -8.09 13.25
C ASP A 232 -0.88 -7.79 12.98
N HIS A 233 -0.42 -8.05 11.74
CA HIS A 233 0.93 -7.70 11.31
C HIS A 233 1.18 -6.19 11.38
N LYS A 234 0.23 -5.36 10.90
CA LYS A 234 0.32 -3.90 10.96
C LYS A 234 0.42 -3.40 12.41
N TYR A 235 -0.40 -3.92 13.32
CA TYR A 235 -0.38 -3.51 14.72
C TYR A 235 0.89 -3.95 15.42
N TYR A 236 1.33 -5.21 15.22
CA TYR A 236 2.61 -5.70 15.71
C TYR A 236 3.78 -4.82 15.24
N LEU A 237 3.85 -4.50 13.94
CA LEU A 237 4.89 -3.61 13.40
C LEU A 237 4.84 -2.22 14.03
N SER A 238 3.63 -1.69 14.26
CA SER A 238 3.45 -0.37 14.85
C SER A 238 3.94 -0.32 16.30
N GLU A 239 3.64 -1.36 17.08
CA GLU A 239 4.11 -1.51 18.45
C GLU A 239 5.63 -1.71 18.50
N TYR A 240 6.16 -2.64 17.69
CA TYR A 240 7.59 -2.93 17.63
C TYR A 240 8.43 -1.69 17.28
N ARG A 241 7.92 -0.85 16.38
CA ARG A 241 8.57 0.41 15.96
C ARG A 241 8.21 1.61 16.81
N LYS A 242 7.23 1.48 17.71
CA LYS A 242 6.69 2.56 18.57
C LYS A 242 6.05 3.72 17.79
N TYR A 243 5.50 3.47 16.60
CA TYR A 243 4.73 4.44 15.81
C TYR A 243 3.79 3.75 14.81
N ASN A 244 2.74 4.43 14.35
CA ASN A 244 1.85 3.88 13.32
C ASN A 244 2.60 3.77 11.99
N VAL A 245 2.82 2.54 11.50
CA VAL A 245 3.56 2.29 10.25
C VAL A 245 2.70 2.48 8.99
N GLY A 246 1.40 2.72 9.15
CA GLY A 246 0.42 2.89 8.07
C GLY A 246 0.15 1.61 7.30
N TYR A 247 -0.77 1.69 6.35
CA TYR A 247 -1.30 0.54 5.62
C TYR A 247 -0.38 0.11 4.48
N THR A 248 0.22 1.03 3.73
CA THR A 248 1.07 0.75 2.57
C THR A 248 2.35 0.03 2.97
N PHE A 249 3.08 0.58 3.96
CA PHE A 249 4.33 -0.04 4.43
C PHE A 249 4.04 -1.43 5.02
N SER A 250 3.07 -1.54 5.93
CA SER A 250 2.72 -2.81 6.57
C SER A 250 2.19 -3.85 5.57
N LEU A 251 1.50 -3.44 4.50
CA LEU A 251 0.99 -4.35 3.48
C LEU A 251 2.13 -4.95 2.66
N ILE A 252 3.04 -4.10 2.20
CA ILE A 252 4.23 -4.54 1.48
C ILE A 252 5.06 -5.47 2.38
N ASP A 253 5.25 -5.08 3.64
CA ASP A 253 6.01 -5.85 4.62
C ASP A 253 5.36 -7.20 4.92
N PHE A 254 4.04 -7.23 5.13
CA PHE A 254 3.27 -8.45 5.34
C PHE A 254 3.41 -9.42 4.15
N ILE A 255 3.30 -8.92 2.92
CA ILE A 255 3.47 -9.75 1.72
C ILE A 255 4.89 -10.31 1.65
N ASN A 256 5.92 -9.49 1.91
CA ASN A 256 7.31 -9.95 1.95
C ASN A 256 7.53 -10.99 3.05
N TYR A 257 6.95 -10.78 4.24
CA TYR A 257 6.98 -11.74 5.34
C TYR A 257 6.34 -13.08 4.94
N MET A 258 5.16 -13.04 4.32
CA MET A 258 4.46 -14.24 3.87
C MET A 258 5.26 -15.01 2.80
N LYS A 259 5.92 -14.31 1.87
CA LYS A 259 6.80 -14.90 0.85
C LYS A 259 8.04 -15.56 1.45
N VAL A 260 8.69 -14.90 2.39
CA VAL A 260 9.84 -15.48 3.10
C VAL A 260 9.42 -16.73 3.86
N LYS A 261 8.25 -16.69 4.50
CA LYS A 261 7.69 -17.84 5.23
C LYS A 261 7.31 -19.00 4.30
N SER A 262 6.85 -18.74 3.08
CA SER A 262 6.54 -19.76 2.07
C SER A 262 7.77 -20.31 1.33
N GLY A 263 8.97 -19.78 1.59
CA GLY A 263 10.21 -20.21 0.93
C GLY A 263 10.42 -19.62 -0.47
N GLU A 264 9.64 -18.60 -0.85
CA GLU A 264 9.82 -17.90 -2.13
C GLU A 264 11.13 -17.11 -2.14
N LYS A 265 11.80 -17.06 -3.32
CA LYS A 265 13.01 -16.24 -3.49
C LYS A 265 12.67 -14.75 -3.38
N VAL A 266 13.25 -14.10 -2.39
CA VAL A 266 12.85 -12.76 -1.95
C VAL A 266 13.23 -11.66 -2.95
N TYR A 267 14.27 -11.86 -3.76
CA TYR A 267 14.87 -10.79 -4.55
C TYR A 267 14.06 -10.33 -5.79
N THR A 268 13.05 -11.07 -6.26
CA THR A 268 12.53 -10.86 -7.64
C THR A 268 11.02 -10.91 -7.87
N THR A 269 10.15 -10.95 -6.87
CA THR A 269 8.73 -11.32 -7.13
C THR A 269 7.65 -10.43 -6.52
N PHE A 270 7.92 -9.18 -6.12
CA PHE A 270 6.82 -8.27 -5.75
C PHE A 270 6.18 -7.70 -7.02
N LYS A 271 4.95 -8.13 -7.34
CA LYS A 271 4.20 -7.65 -8.49
C LYS A 271 3.59 -6.29 -8.16
N VAL A 272 4.24 -5.23 -8.64
CA VAL A 272 3.64 -3.89 -8.76
C VAL A 272 3.41 -3.60 -10.23
N ASP A 273 2.46 -4.32 -10.84
CA ASP A 273 2.09 -4.06 -12.22
C ASP A 273 1.22 -2.79 -12.34
N ARG A 274 0.84 -2.45 -13.58
CA ARG A 274 0.01 -1.27 -13.86
C ARG A 274 -1.36 -1.33 -13.18
N ASN A 275 -1.87 -2.53 -12.84
CA ASN A 275 -3.20 -2.68 -12.25
C ASN A 275 -3.19 -2.27 -10.77
N PHE A 276 -2.10 -2.52 -10.05
CA PHE A 276 -2.03 -2.23 -8.61
C PHE A 276 -1.25 -0.97 -8.24
N ILE A 277 -0.45 -0.39 -9.13
CA ILE A 277 0.34 0.82 -8.78
C ILE A 277 -0.55 1.99 -8.35
N THR A 278 -1.70 2.18 -8.99
CA THR A 278 -2.68 3.22 -8.61
C THR A 278 -3.27 2.91 -7.24
N THR A 279 -3.62 1.66 -6.98
CA THR A 279 -4.13 1.19 -5.69
C THR A 279 -3.12 1.43 -4.56
N PHE A 280 -1.84 1.09 -4.77
CA PHE A 280 -0.77 1.38 -3.81
C PHE A 280 -0.58 2.88 -3.58
N ARG A 281 -0.67 3.71 -4.62
CA ARG A 281 -0.56 5.16 -4.49
C ARG A 281 -1.72 5.74 -3.68
N ASN A 282 -2.95 5.26 -3.91
CA ASN A 282 -4.12 5.67 -3.14
C ASN A 282 -3.97 5.31 -1.65
N LEU A 283 -3.52 4.09 -1.33
CA LEU A 283 -3.20 3.68 0.04
C LEU A 283 -2.08 4.55 0.63
N TYR A 284 -1.05 4.86 -0.15
CA TYR A 284 0.06 5.68 0.31
C TYR A 284 -0.33 7.13 0.58
N ASP A 285 -1.22 7.70 -0.23
CA ASP A 285 -1.77 9.03 -0.01
C ASP A 285 -2.75 9.05 1.17
N PHE A 286 -3.45 7.95 1.45
CA PHE A 286 -4.22 7.77 2.68
C PHE A 286 -3.29 7.72 3.91
N ASP A 287 -2.22 6.93 3.87
CA ASP A 287 -1.23 6.87 4.94
C ASP A 287 -0.61 8.22 5.27
N LYS A 288 -0.30 9.02 4.24
CA LYS A 288 0.15 10.40 4.45
C LYS A 288 -0.84 11.17 5.31
N LYS A 289 -2.15 11.09 5.03
CA LYS A 289 -3.19 11.75 5.84
C LYS A 289 -3.20 11.31 7.30
N ILE A 290 -2.91 10.05 7.57
CA ILE A 290 -2.82 9.49 8.92
C ILE A 290 -1.51 9.91 9.62
N PHE A 291 -0.38 9.88 8.92
CA PHE A 291 0.94 10.12 9.53
C PHE A 291 1.20 11.56 9.91
N TYR A 292 0.65 12.49 9.15
CA TYR A 292 0.73 13.87 9.55
C TYR A 292 -0.12 14.04 10.80
N LYS A 293 0.53 14.43 11.91
CA LYS A 293 -0.17 14.97 13.08
C LYS A 293 -1.25 15.95 12.57
N PRO A 294 -2.43 16.04 13.22
CA PRO A 294 -3.52 16.91 12.77
C PRO A 294 -3.08 18.30 12.26
N ASP A 295 -2.09 18.86 12.96
CA ASP A 295 -1.36 20.09 12.67
C ASP A 295 -0.64 20.15 11.29
N TYR A 296 -0.04 19.07 10.76
CA TYR A 296 0.72 19.12 9.49
C TYR A 296 -0.15 19.08 8.23
N GLN A 297 -1.29 18.37 8.22
CA GLN A 297 -2.22 18.42 7.07
C GLN A 297 -2.79 19.81 6.86
N GLU A 298 -3.13 20.47 7.97
CA GLU A 298 -3.53 21.88 7.95
C GLU A 298 -2.40 22.75 7.39
N LYS A 299 -1.15 22.53 7.81
CA LYS A 299 0.03 23.25 7.29
C LYS A 299 0.24 23.07 5.79
N PHE A 300 0.02 21.87 5.23
CA PHE A 300 0.08 21.68 3.77
C PHE A 300 -1.05 22.40 3.05
N ALA A 301 -2.27 22.34 3.60
CA ALA A 301 -3.42 23.02 3.02
C ALA A 301 -3.16 24.54 3.01
N ILE A 302 -2.73 25.10 4.14
CA ILE A 302 -2.32 26.50 4.28
C ILE A 302 -1.21 26.86 3.30
N LEU A 303 -0.16 26.03 3.17
CA LEU A 303 0.92 26.26 2.21
C LEU A 303 0.42 26.33 0.78
N ARG A 304 -0.44 25.41 0.36
CA ARG A 304 -0.99 25.38 -1.00
C ARG A 304 -1.97 26.50 -1.25
N GLU A 305 -2.79 26.85 -0.26
CA GLU A 305 -3.70 28.00 -0.27
C GLU A 305 -2.91 29.30 -0.45
N PHE A 306 -1.91 29.52 0.40
CA PHE A 306 -1.08 30.73 0.40
C PHE A 306 -0.27 30.88 -0.89
N SER A 307 0.39 29.81 -1.31
CA SER A 307 1.28 29.84 -2.48
C SER A 307 0.57 29.66 -3.82
N ASN A 308 -0.71 29.28 -3.80
CA ASN A 308 -1.49 28.86 -4.97
C ASN A 308 -0.79 27.80 -5.84
N ARG A 309 0.04 26.94 -5.23
CA ARG A 309 0.81 25.89 -5.94
C ARG A 309 1.16 24.71 -5.04
N LYS A 310 1.70 23.67 -5.66
CA LYS A 310 2.24 22.49 -4.98
C LYS A 310 3.77 22.43 -5.16
N PHE A 311 4.52 22.58 -4.06
CA PHE A 311 5.98 22.50 -4.09
C PHE A 311 6.49 21.06 -4.25
N SER A 312 7.71 20.89 -4.77
CA SER A 312 8.30 19.56 -4.92
C SER A 312 8.63 18.91 -3.57
N ARG A 313 8.94 19.72 -2.54
CA ARG A 313 9.26 19.29 -1.18
C ARG A 313 8.57 20.16 -0.13
N GLU A 314 7.25 20.12 -0.09
CA GLU A 314 6.42 20.88 0.87
C GLU A 314 6.87 20.71 2.34
N ASN A 315 7.34 19.51 2.73
CA ASN A 315 7.94 19.27 4.06
C ASN A 315 9.13 20.18 4.37
N HIS A 316 9.96 20.48 3.37
CA HIS A 316 11.11 21.37 3.57
C HIS A 316 10.65 22.80 3.79
N ILE A 317 9.65 23.26 3.02
CA ILE A 317 9.08 24.60 3.15
C ILE A 317 8.40 24.75 4.51
N ILE A 318 7.56 23.80 4.92
CA ILE A 318 6.95 23.78 6.26
C ILE A 318 8.04 23.82 7.33
N GLY A 319 9.09 23.03 7.18
CA GLY A 319 10.22 23.06 8.13
C GLY A 319 10.97 24.39 8.20
N GLU A 320 11.06 25.16 7.11
CA GLU A 320 11.60 26.52 7.13
C GLU A 320 10.66 27.49 7.85
N VAL A 321 9.36 27.39 7.56
CA VAL A 321 8.32 28.21 8.19
C VAL A 321 8.29 27.95 9.71
N GLU A 322 8.37 26.69 10.14
CA GLU A 322 8.47 26.34 11.57
C GLU A 322 9.72 26.93 12.23
N LEU A 323 10.87 26.86 11.56
CA LEU A 323 12.10 27.46 12.09
C LEU A 323 11.96 28.97 12.22
N TYR A 324 11.43 29.63 11.18
CA TYR A 324 11.20 31.07 11.19
C TYR A 324 10.23 31.47 12.30
N ARG A 325 9.13 30.73 12.48
CA ARG A 325 8.18 30.94 13.58
C ARG A 325 8.85 30.82 14.94
N TYR A 326 9.64 29.76 15.14
CA TYR A 326 10.37 29.53 16.37
C TYR A 326 11.33 30.68 16.70
N LEU A 327 12.11 31.15 15.70
CA LEU A 327 13.08 32.22 15.89
C LEU A 327 12.43 33.58 16.16
N ASN A 328 11.24 33.82 15.62
CA ASN A 328 10.52 35.09 15.74
C ASN A 328 9.40 35.06 16.79
N ASN A 329 9.28 33.98 17.57
CA ASN A 329 8.21 33.78 18.56
C ASN A 329 6.79 33.95 17.98
N ILE A 330 6.54 33.38 16.80
CA ILE A 330 5.24 33.46 16.12
C ILE A 330 4.42 32.20 16.40
N ASP A 331 3.35 32.35 17.18
CA ASP A 331 2.49 31.25 17.60
C ASP A 331 1.64 30.68 16.46
N SER A 332 1.17 31.51 15.52
CA SER A 332 0.31 31.07 14.42
C SER A 332 1.09 30.56 13.22
N PHE A 333 0.72 29.38 12.69
CA PHE A 333 1.32 28.92 11.43
C PHE A 333 0.90 29.77 10.23
N ARG A 334 -0.34 30.26 10.19
CA ARG A 334 -0.83 31.13 9.11
C ARG A 334 -0.12 32.47 9.08
N GLU A 335 0.19 33.03 10.25
CA GLU A 335 0.99 34.25 10.34
C GLU A 335 2.45 33.96 9.96
N GLY A 336 3.00 32.87 10.49
CA GLY A 336 4.38 32.48 10.20
C GLY A 336 4.64 32.19 8.73
N ILE A 337 3.70 31.57 8.00
CA ILE A 337 3.86 31.31 6.57
C ILE A 337 3.79 32.59 5.75
N ASP A 338 2.87 33.50 6.07
CA ASP A 338 2.73 34.78 5.39
C ASP A 338 4.00 35.63 5.53
N LEU A 339 4.48 35.77 6.77
CA LEU A 339 5.71 36.48 7.07
C LEU A 339 6.93 35.79 6.46
N TRP A 340 7.04 34.46 6.52
CA TRP A 340 8.17 33.75 5.90
C TRP A 340 8.19 33.93 4.38
N PHE A 341 7.04 33.87 3.70
CA PHE A 341 7.00 34.10 2.26
C PHE A 341 7.34 35.54 1.90
N THR A 342 6.85 36.50 2.68
CA THR A 342 7.07 37.93 2.43
C THR A 342 8.50 38.36 2.77
N GLU A 343 9.06 37.88 3.87
CA GLU A 343 10.35 38.34 4.38
C GLU A 343 11.53 37.46 3.98
N VAL A 344 11.32 36.18 3.67
CA VAL A 344 12.41 35.25 3.34
C VAL A 344 12.31 34.78 1.89
N TYR A 345 11.18 34.20 1.50
CA TYR A 345 11.03 33.63 0.17
C TYR A 345 11.07 34.70 -0.93
N ALA A 346 10.36 35.82 -0.74
CA ALA A 346 10.38 36.94 -1.67
C ALA A 346 11.79 37.54 -1.77
N GLN A 347 12.51 37.70 -0.66
CA GLN A 347 13.91 38.16 -0.70
C GLN A 347 14.81 37.19 -1.46
N TYR A 348 14.66 35.86 -1.27
CA TYR A 348 15.39 34.88 -2.09
C TYR A 348 15.12 35.07 -3.57
N TYR A 349 13.86 35.26 -3.94
CA TYR A 349 13.45 35.44 -5.33
C TYR A 349 13.97 36.74 -5.94
N GLU A 350 13.74 37.88 -5.27
CA GLU A 350 14.13 39.21 -5.74
C GLU A 350 15.66 39.36 -5.85
N LEU A 351 16.40 38.96 -4.83
CA LEU A 351 17.86 39.04 -4.84
C LEU A 351 18.47 38.13 -5.91
N PHE A 352 17.91 36.93 -6.08
CA PHE A 352 18.35 36.02 -7.14
C PHE A 352 18.08 36.60 -8.53
N LEU A 353 16.89 37.15 -8.77
CA LEU A 353 16.54 37.80 -10.05
C LEU A 353 17.44 39.01 -10.33
N GLU A 354 17.62 39.89 -9.36
CA GLU A 354 18.46 41.09 -9.51
C GLU A 354 19.90 40.70 -9.90
N LYS A 355 20.50 39.74 -9.18
CA LYS A 355 21.89 39.34 -9.44
C LYS A 355 22.06 38.49 -10.68
N SER A 356 21.10 37.63 -11.01
CA SER A 356 21.16 36.84 -12.25
C SER A 356 21.11 37.73 -13.50
N GLN A 357 20.31 38.81 -13.47
CA GLN A 357 20.25 39.80 -14.55
C GLN A 357 21.57 40.57 -14.72
N VAL A 358 22.18 41.01 -13.62
CA VAL A 358 23.49 41.72 -13.63
C VAL A 358 24.60 40.86 -14.22
N LEU A 359 24.51 39.54 -14.08
CA LEU A 359 25.47 38.58 -14.63
C LEU A 359 25.22 38.24 -16.11
N GLY A 360 24.40 39.02 -16.81
CA GLY A 360 24.14 38.89 -18.25
C GLY A 360 23.16 37.77 -18.63
N GLY A 361 22.48 37.16 -17.65
CA GLY A 361 21.53 36.08 -17.87
C GLY A 361 20.12 36.59 -18.13
N LYS A 362 19.48 36.09 -19.21
CA LYS A 362 18.03 35.84 -19.15
C LYS A 362 17.79 34.77 -18.07
N PRO A 363 16.60 34.71 -17.44
CA PRO A 363 16.23 33.59 -16.57
C PRO A 363 16.66 32.26 -17.20
N LEU A 364 17.25 31.37 -16.41
CA LEU A 364 17.76 30.10 -16.95
C LEU A 364 16.61 29.30 -17.56
N PHE A 365 15.42 29.43 -16.96
CA PHE A 365 14.16 28.80 -17.33
C PHE A 365 13.01 29.80 -17.23
N ASP A 366 11.86 29.47 -17.83
CA ASP A 366 10.64 30.29 -17.72
C ASP A 366 10.05 30.29 -16.29
N GLU A 367 10.52 29.38 -15.41
CA GLU A 367 10.12 29.25 -14.00
C GLU A 367 11.36 29.18 -13.08
N ASP A 368 11.82 30.31 -12.52
CA ASP A 368 12.95 30.34 -11.55
C ASP A 368 12.59 29.76 -10.17
N GLN A 369 11.36 29.29 -9.99
CA GLN A 369 10.86 28.81 -8.71
C GLN A 369 11.58 27.55 -8.19
N ASP A 370 12.09 26.69 -9.08
CA ASP A 370 12.90 25.54 -8.66
C ASP A 370 14.25 25.95 -8.10
N ILE A 371 14.82 27.05 -8.62
CA ILE A 371 16.07 27.62 -8.13
C ILE A 371 15.85 28.11 -6.69
N ILE A 372 14.71 28.76 -6.42
CA ILE A 372 14.38 29.19 -5.06
C ILE A 372 14.18 27.99 -4.13
N GLU A 373 13.55 26.91 -4.61
CA GLU A 373 13.47 25.66 -3.84
C GLU A 373 14.86 25.07 -3.55
N ASP A 374 15.82 25.20 -4.46
CA ASP A 374 17.21 24.80 -4.25
C ASP A 374 17.97 25.74 -3.31
N ILE A 375 17.71 27.04 -3.32
CA ILE A 375 18.23 28.01 -2.33
C ILE A 375 17.75 27.62 -0.93
N VAL A 376 16.46 27.29 -0.77
CA VAL A 376 15.90 26.79 0.50
C VAL A 376 16.62 25.51 0.95
N ARG A 377 16.90 24.58 0.02
CA ARG A 377 17.67 23.37 0.34
C ARG A 377 19.11 23.69 0.73
N TYR A 378 19.78 24.55 -0.02
CA TYR A 378 21.13 25.00 0.27
C TYR A 378 21.20 25.62 1.67
N SER A 379 20.26 26.50 2.02
CA SER A 379 20.15 27.08 3.36
C SER A 379 20.08 26.00 4.45
N ARG A 380 19.23 24.98 4.26
CA ARG A 380 19.12 23.84 5.19
C ARG A 380 20.41 23.06 5.35
N GLU A 381 21.14 22.84 4.25
CA GLU A 381 22.41 22.10 4.30
C GLU A 381 23.54 22.94 4.88
N TYR A 382 23.62 24.24 4.55
CA TYR A 382 24.54 25.20 5.14
C TYR A 382 24.37 25.26 6.65
N ARG A 383 23.13 25.46 7.15
CA ARG A 383 22.84 25.52 8.59
C ARG A 383 23.27 24.27 9.36
N LYS A 384 23.18 23.08 8.74
CA LYS A 384 23.64 21.84 9.39
C LYS A 384 25.16 21.76 9.46
N ARG A 385 25.84 22.23 8.43
CA ARG A 385 27.30 22.16 8.31
C ARG A 385 27.97 23.18 9.22
N GLU A 386 27.57 24.44 9.11
CA GLU A 386 28.20 25.55 9.85
C GLU A 386 27.61 25.78 11.24
N LYS A 387 26.46 25.16 11.55
CA LYS A 387 25.67 25.41 12.78
C LYS A 387 25.29 26.88 12.98
N GLU A 388 25.19 27.62 11.87
CA GLU A 388 24.88 29.05 11.83
C GLU A 388 23.67 29.32 10.93
N ILE A 389 22.85 30.32 11.27
CA ILE A 389 21.73 30.79 10.46
C ILE A 389 22.12 32.12 9.82
N LEU A 390 22.33 32.12 8.50
CA LEU A 390 22.69 33.31 7.75
C LEU A 390 21.45 34.13 7.33
N ALA A 391 21.68 35.42 7.07
CA ALA A 391 20.67 36.30 6.50
C ALA A 391 20.30 35.89 5.06
N PRO A 392 19.10 36.23 4.57
CA PRO A 392 18.66 35.79 3.24
C PRO A 392 19.63 36.14 2.11
N ARG A 393 20.20 37.35 2.15
CA ARG A 393 21.18 37.83 1.19
C ARG A 393 22.44 36.97 1.12
N GLU A 394 22.97 36.56 2.27
CA GLU A 394 24.19 35.75 2.35
C GLU A 394 23.92 34.35 1.81
N ILE A 395 22.77 33.76 2.12
CA ILE A 395 22.34 32.47 1.57
C ILE A 395 22.25 32.51 0.04
N VAL A 396 21.61 33.54 -0.52
CA VAL A 396 21.47 33.68 -1.98
C VAL A 396 22.83 33.82 -2.63
N PHE A 397 23.71 34.67 -2.10
CA PHE A 397 25.03 34.90 -2.70
C PHE A 397 25.93 33.68 -2.58
N ASN A 398 25.94 33.01 -1.43
CA ASN A 398 26.70 31.77 -1.24
C ASN A 398 26.18 30.68 -2.16
N TYR A 399 24.86 30.50 -2.28
CA TYR A 399 24.27 29.58 -3.25
C TYR A 399 24.66 29.94 -4.69
N MET A 400 24.66 31.22 -5.03
CA MET A 400 25.01 31.66 -6.39
C MET A 400 26.45 31.31 -6.74
N LEU A 401 27.38 31.52 -5.82
CA LEU A 401 28.80 31.23 -5.99
C LEU A 401 29.09 29.72 -5.95
N ASP A 402 28.47 28.99 -5.03
CA ASP A 402 28.76 27.58 -4.80
C ASP A 402 28.05 26.67 -5.80
N VAL A 403 26.86 27.06 -6.26
CA VAL A 403 25.97 26.17 -7.02
C VAL A 403 25.55 26.79 -8.34
N TYR A 404 24.89 27.95 -8.33
CA TYR A 404 24.24 28.46 -9.54
C TYR A 404 25.25 28.79 -10.66
N LEU A 405 26.24 29.63 -10.38
CA LEU A 405 27.19 30.11 -11.39
C LEU A 405 28.10 29.02 -11.94
N PRO A 406 28.63 28.08 -11.13
CA PRO A 406 29.42 27.01 -11.71
C PRO A 406 28.56 26.07 -12.56
N ILE A 407 27.30 25.77 -12.19
CA ILE A 407 26.39 25.00 -13.08
C ILE A 407 26.10 25.78 -14.36
N LEU A 408 25.90 27.09 -14.27
CA LEU A 408 25.67 27.93 -15.44
C LEU A 408 26.84 27.85 -16.43
N SER A 409 28.09 27.96 -15.94
CA SER A 409 29.29 27.81 -16.76
C SER A 409 29.38 26.44 -17.47
N ILE A 410 28.86 25.39 -16.83
CA ILE A 410 28.77 24.04 -17.41
C ILE A 410 27.71 24.00 -18.53
N LEU A 411 26.63 24.77 -18.38
CA LEU A 411 25.46 24.79 -19.28
C LEU A 411 25.62 25.66 -20.54
N GLU A 412 26.66 26.51 -20.61
CA GLU A 412 26.86 27.52 -21.67
C GLU A 412 26.89 26.94 -23.10
N ASN A 413 27.17 25.64 -23.26
CA ASN A 413 27.32 24.98 -24.57
C ASN A 413 26.15 24.05 -25.00
N LYS A 414 24.94 24.14 -24.41
CA LYS A 414 23.85 23.14 -24.59
C LYS A 414 22.49 23.70 -25.12
N ARG A 415 21.72 22.82 -25.78
CA ARG A 415 20.38 23.05 -26.39
C ARG A 415 19.26 23.29 -25.35
N SER A 416 18.14 23.86 -25.83
CA SER A 416 16.79 24.15 -25.26
C SER A 416 16.62 24.40 -23.74
N ASN A 417 15.73 25.32 -23.35
CA ASN A 417 15.48 25.68 -21.94
C ASN A 417 15.07 24.47 -21.05
N LYS A 418 14.30 23.52 -21.58
CA LYS A 418 13.85 22.34 -20.82
C LYS A 418 14.99 21.40 -20.44
N GLU A 419 15.89 21.09 -21.38
CA GLU A 419 17.03 20.19 -21.15
C GLU A 419 18.04 20.82 -20.17
N LYS A 420 18.25 22.14 -20.28
CA LYS A 420 19.05 22.90 -19.32
C LYS A 420 18.48 22.79 -17.90
N ARG A 421 17.14 22.80 -17.73
CA ARG A 421 16.47 22.68 -16.43
C ARG A 421 16.69 21.34 -15.78
N GLU A 422 16.46 20.28 -16.54
CA GLU A 422 16.64 18.92 -16.05
C GLU A 422 18.09 18.65 -15.67
N LEU A 423 19.06 19.14 -16.46
CA LEU A 423 20.45 19.05 -16.07
C LEU A 423 20.75 19.84 -14.81
N TYR A 424 20.35 21.11 -14.78
CA TYR A 424 20.63 22.02 -13.67
C TYR A 424 20.24 21.35 -12.35
N LEU A 425 18.99 20.90 -12.25
CA LEU A 425 18.46 20.25 -11.06
C LEU A 425 19.19 18.94 -10.74
N ASN A 426 19.68 18.20 -11.73
CA ASN A 426 20.44 16.97 -11.48
C ASN A 426 21.81 17.26 -10.86
N ILE A 427 22.53 18.26 -11.39
CA ILE A 427 23.84 18.66 -10.86
C ILE A 427 23.68 19.32 -9.48
N SER A 428 22.77 20.29 -9.35
CA SER A 428 22.54 21.01 -8.09
C SER A 428 22.14 20.04 -6.98
N HIS A 429 21.17 19.16 -7.23
CA HIS A 429 20.74 18.20 -6.22
C HIS A 429 21.87 17.25 -5.80
N ARG A 430 22.70 16.77 -6.74
CA ARG A 430 23.86 15.90 -6.40
C ARG A 430 24.89 16.64 -5.56
N TYR A 431 25.17 17.90 -5.89
CA TYR A 431 26.14 18.69 -5.16
C TYR A 431 25.64 19.08 -3.76
N LEU A 432 24.39 19.55 -3.64
CA LEU A 432 23.76 19.80 -2.34
C LEU A 432 23.73 18.53 -1.48
N TYR A 433 23.57 17.38 -2.12
CA TYR A 433 23.66 16.09 -1.46
C TYR A 433 25.09 15.77 -0.98
N TYR A 434 26.11 16.07 -1.77
CA TYR A 434 27.51 15.97 -1.35
C TYR A 434 27.81 16.87 -0.15
N LEU A 435 27.38 18.14 -0.19
CA LEU A 435 27.56 19.09 0.91
C LEU A 435 26.89 18.62 2.20
N ARG A 436 25.67 18.06 2.11
CA ARG A 436 24.93 17.50 3.25
C ARG A 436 25.72 16.45 4.06
N TYR A 437 26.64 15.76 3.41
CA TYR A 437 27.46 14.71 4.02
C TYR A 437 28.90 15.16 4.26
N GLY A 438 29.13 16.47 4.51
CA GLY A 438 30.45 16.98 4.87
C GLY A 438 31.40 17.16 3.68
N GLY A 439 30.85 17.25 2.46
CA GLY A 439 31.65 17.60 1.29
C GLY A 439 32.19 19.02 1.35
N GLU A 440 33.50 19.18 1.12
CA GLU A 440 34.21 20.47 1.17
C GLU A 440 34.70 20.97 -0.21
N MET A 441 34.65 20.13 -1.25
CA MET A 441 35.09 20.53 -2.58
C MET A 441 34.14 21.55 -3.21
N ARG A 442 34.70 22.53 -3.92
CA ARG A 442 33.94 23.44 -4.79
C ARG A 442 33.26 22.64 -5.91
N LEU A 443 32.14 23.13 -6.41
CA LEU A 443 31.36 22.44 -7.44
C LEU A 443 32.16 22.13 -8.72
N VAL A 444 33.08 23.01 -9.13
CA VAL A 444 33.94 22.78 -10.31
C VAL A 444 34.87 21.58 -10.09
N ASP A 445 35.43 21.46 -8.89
CA ASP A 445 36.32 20.36 -8.52
C ASP A 445 35.50 19.06 -8.35
N PHE A 446 34.30 19.16 -7.79
CA PHE A 446 33.32 18.06 -7.72
C PHE A 446 32.92 17.57 -9.11
N GLU A 447 32.61 18.47 -10.05
CA GLU A 447 32.27 18.13 -11.43
C GLU A 447 33.44 17.44 -12.11
N ARG A 448 34.65 18.01 -12.01
CA ARG A 448 35.84 17.40 -12.61
C ARG A 448 36.07 15.97 -12.09
N ARG A 449 35.90 15.80 -10.78
CA ARG A 449 36.21 14.55 -10.10
C ARG A 449 35.15 13.46 -10.27
N TYR A 450 33.88 13.83 -10.22
CA TYR A 450 32.76 12.89 -10.20
C TYR A 450 31.90 12.88 -11.46
N LEU A 451 32.05 13.87 -12.34
CA LEU A 451 31.25 14.02 -13.55
C LEU A 451 32.08 14.03 -14.85
N SER A 452 33.35 14.48 -14.84
CA SER A 452 34.10 14.75 -16.07
C SER A 452 35.13 13.69 -16.53
N GLU A 453 35.66 12.83 -15.65
CA GLU A 453 36.56 11.73 -16.09
C GLU A 453 35.75 10.52 -16.58
N GLY A 454 35.14 10.65 -17.76
CA GLY A 454 34.57 9.52 -18.49
C GLY A 454 33.26 9.77 -19.23
N SER A 455 32.47 10.81 -18.93
CA SER A 455 31.27 11.07 -19.75
C SER A 455 30.61 12.47 -19.61
N TYR A 456 30.97 13.37 -20.51
CA TYR A 456 29.94 14.23 -21.12
C TYR A 456 29.09 13.44 -22.15
N THR A 457 29.49 12.21 -22.50
CA THR A 457 28.79 11.29 -23.43
C THR A 457 27.56 10.58 -22.82
N THR A 458 27.44 10.47 -21.48
CA THR A 458 26.25 9.95 -20.77
C THR A 458 25.27 11.06 -20.40
N PHE A 459 25.52 12.29 -20.85
CA PHE A 459 24.54 13.36 -20.75
C PHE A 459 23.32 13.10 -21.64
N ILE A 460 23.54 12.44 -22.78
CA ILE A 460 22.53 12.13 -23.82
C ILE A 460 22.10 10.66 -23.78
N GLY A 461 22.86 9.76 -23.13
CA GLY A 461 22.50 8.34 -23.07
C GLY A 461 21.25 8.00 -22.23
N GLY A 462 20.65 8.94 -21.49
CA GLY A 462 19.67 8.62 -20.44
C GLY A 462 18.45 9.53 -20.31
N ALA A 463 18.16 10.42 -21.26
CA ALA A 463 16.78 10.90 -21.42
C ALA A 463 15.83 9.71 -21.73
N PHE A 464 16.40 8.59 -22.18
CA PHE A 464 15.80 7.27 -22.35
C PHE A 464 16.78 6.19 -21.87
N ASN A 465 16.40 5.38 -20.87
CA ASN A 465 17.01 4.12 -20.39
C ASN A 465 18.42 3.73 -20.94
N LEU A 466 19.53 4.06 -20.26
CA LEU A 466 20.79 3.29 -20.35
C LEU A 466 21.71 3.54 -19.13
N LYS A 467 22.41 2.46 -18.72
CA LYS A 467 23.20 2.28 -17.49
C LYS A 467 24.37 3.28 -17.38
N VAL A 468 24.47 3.99 -16.25
CA VAL A 468 25.69 4.71 -15.83
C VAL A 468 26.83 3.70 -15.74
N ASN A 469 27.99 4.03 -16.33
CA ASN A 469 29.18 3.20 -16.20
C ASN A 469 29.68 3.31 -14.75
N ARG A 470 29.32 2.34 -13.90
CA ARG A 470 29.56 2.36 -12.44
C ARG A 470 31.04 2.58 -12.07
N GLY A 471 31.97 2.28 -12.98
CA GLY A 471 33.40 2.45 -12.79
C GLY A 471 33.87 3.88 -12.50
N ASP A 472 33.20 4.90 -13.06
CA ASP A 472 33.63 6.29 -12.88
C ASP A 472 33.22 6.87 -11.51
N MET A 473 32.08 6.43 -10.96
CA MET A 473 31.57 6.88 -9.66
C MET A 473 32.37 6.34 -8.46
N PHE A 474 32.94 5.13 -8.58
CA PHE A 474 33.75 4.51 -7.52
C PHE A 474 35.25 4.79 -7.64
N ARG A 475 35.64 5.70 -8.54
CA ARG A 475 37.05 5.98 -8.86
C ARG A 475 37.90 6.34 -7.64
N ASP A 476 37.35 7.11 -6.70
CA ASP A 476 38.06 7.47 -5.48
C ASP A 476 38.23 6.28 -4.54
N ILE A 477 37.21 5.45 -4.36
CA ILE A 477 37.30 4.22 -3.58
C ILE A 477 38.38 3.31 -4.17
N LYS A 478 38.41 3.16 -5.51
CA LYS A 478 39.48 2.42 -6.21
C LYS A 478 40.88 2.96 -5.89
N LYS A 479 41.07 4.29 -5.94
CA LYS A 479 42.35 4.91 -5.62
C LYS A 479 42.75 4.66 -4.17
N LEU A 480 41.80 4.77 -3.24
CA LEU A 480 42.04 4.52 -1.82
C LEU A 480 42.40 3.06 -1.55
N LEU A 481 41.72 2.10 -2.17
CA LEU A 481 42.06 0.68 -2.06
C LEU A 481 43.49 0.37 -2.55
N ILE A 482 43.96 1.05 -3.61
CA ILE A 482 45.34 0.93 -4.07
C ILE A 482 46.31 1.64 -3.09
N TYR A 483 45.93 2.80 -2.59
CA TYR A 483 46.74 3.64 -1.71
C TYR A 483 47.01 2.99 -0.34
N TYR A 484 45.98 2.42 0.28
CA TYR A 484 46.09 1.77 1.59
C TYR A 484 46.65 0.35 1.52
N ALA A 485 46.75 -0.25 0.33
CA ALA A 485 47.27 -1.61 0.21
C ALA A 485 48.79 -1.67 0.48
N PRO A 486 49.27 -2.66 1.25
CA PRO A 486 50.70 -2.86 1.50
C PRO A 486 51.54 -3.02 0.23
N THR A 487 50.96 -3.61 -0.82
CA THR A 487 51.60 -3.76 -2.12
C THR A 487 50.64 -3.41 -3.27
N LYS A 488 51.20 -2.98 -4.40
CA LYS A 488 50.43 -2.68 -5.61
C LYS A 488 49.56 -3.86 -6.07
N SER A 489 50.11 -5.09 -6.04
CA SER A 489 49.38 -6.30 -6.43
C SER A 489 48.18 -6.58 -5.52
N GLN A 490 48.32 -6.35 -4.22
CA GLN A 490 47.23 -6.49 -3.25
C GLN A 490 46.16 -5.41 -3.46
N GLY A 491 46.56 -4.17 -3.74
CA GLY A 491 45.63 -3.08 -4.07
C GLY A 491 44.84 -3.36 -5.35
N GLU A 492 45.50 -3.83 -6.40
CA GLU A 492 44.85 -4.24 -7.65
C GLU A 492 43.85 -5.38 -7.43
N LYS A 493 44.21 -6.36 -6.59
CA LYS A 493 43.30 -7.46 -6.21
C LYS A 493 42.08 -6.97 -5.43
N GLN A 494 42.25 -6.11 -4.43
CA GLN A 494 41.13 -5.54 -3.67
C GLN A 494 40.17 -4.75 -4.58
N VAL A 495 40.70 -4.01 -5.55
CA VAL A 495 39.87 -3.30 -6.55
C VAL A 495 39.06 -4.28 -7.40
N GLU A 496 39.66 -5.37 -7.85
CA GLU A 496 38.96 -6.41 -8.62
C GLU A 496 37.84 -7.06 -7.80
N ASP A 497 38.14 -7.43 -6.55
CA ASP A 497 37.19 -8.03 -5.63
C ASP A 497 36.05 -7.03 -5.29
N PHE A 498 36.35 -5.74 -5.16
CA PHE A 498 35.35 -4.70 -4.91
C PHE A 498 34.31 -4.65 -6.03
N TYR A 499 34.75 -4.68 -7.30
CA TYR A 499 33.82 -4.70 -8.43
C TYR A 499 32.97 -5.97 -8.45
N LYS A 500 33.56 -7.15 -8.16
CA LYS A 500 32.81 -8.40 -8.07
C LYS A 500 31.71 -8.33 -7.01
N VAL A 501 32.06 -7.89 -5.80
CA VAL A 501 31.10 -7.75 -4.69
C VAL A 501 30.01 -6.74 -5.04
N VAL A 502 30.38 -5.56 -5.55
CA VAL A 502 29.42 -4.52 -5.92
C VAL A 502 28.46 -5.00 -7.02
N GLU A 503 28.95 -5.77 -7.99
CA GLU A 503 28.13 -6.34 -9.07
C GLU A 503 27.14 -7.39 -8.58
N ILE A 504 27.57 -8.32 -7.71
CA ILE A 504 26.71 -9.34 -7.07
C ILE A 504 25.49 -8.70 -6.41
N TYR A 505 25.70 -7.58 -5.71
CA TYR A 505 24.64 -6.87 -4.99
C TYR A 505 24.05 -5.69 -5.79
N HIS A 506 24.08 -5.77 -7.12
CA HIS A 506 23.41 -4.85 -8.04
C HIS A 506 23.86 -3.38 -8.05
N GLY A 507 25.01 -3.04 -7.46
CA GLY A 507 25.64 -1.72 -7.51
C GLY A 507 24.80 -0.57 -6.95
N THR A 508 25.21 0.67 -7.23
CA THR A 508 24.47 1.88 -6.82
C THR A 508 24.77 3.06 -7.74
N ASP A 509 23.79 3.96 -7.87
CA ASP A 509 23.95 5.29 -8.47
C ASP A 509 23.73 6.41 -7.44
N SER A 510 23.76 6.06 -6.15
CA SER A 510 23.52 6.96 -5.02
C SER A 510 24.84 7.53 -4.53
N PHE A 511 25.01 8.85 -4.67
CA PHE A 511 26.15 9.56 -4.11
C PHE A 511 26.28 9.35 -2.59
N LYS A 512 25.15 9.22 -1.86
CA LYS A 512 25.15 8.84 -0.42
C LYS A 512 25.93 7.58 -0.16
N THR A 513 25.64 6.59 -0.99
CA THR A 513 26.10 5.23 -0.81
C THR A 513 27.61 5.24 -1.04
N ILE A 514 28.06 5.89 -2.11
CA ILE A 514 29.48 6.06 -2.42
C ILE A 514 30.21 6.81 -1.30
N HIS A 515 29.66 7.94 -0.85
CA HIS A 515 30.27 8.73 0.24
C HIS A 515 30.38 7.90 1.52
N ASN A 516 29.31 7.25 1.98
CA ASN A 516 29.33 6.47 3.20
C ASN A 516 30.29 5.27 3.12
N LEU A 517 30.38 4.61 1.96
CA LEU A 517 31.36 3.54 1.73
C LEU A 517 32.80 4.08 1.78
N ARG A 518 33.04 5.26 1.21
CA ARG A 518 34.35 5.93 1.27
C ARG A 518 34.75 6.25 2.72
N GLU A 519 33.86 6.87 3.49
CA GLU A 519 34.15 7.23 4.88
C GLU A 519 34.40 5.98 5.74
N SER A 520 33.60 4.92 5.55
CA SER A 520 33.86 3.62 6.19
C SER A 520 35.26 3.11 5.83
N LEU A 521 35.60 3.00 4.54
CA LEU A 521 36.91 2.54 4.08
C LEU A 521 38.06 3.34 4.70
N ILE A 522 37.99 4.67 4.65
CA ILE A 522 39.03 5.56 5.21
C ILE A 522 39.17 5.29 6.72
N SER A 523 38.06 5.32 7.45
CA SER A 523 38.09 5.17 8.90
C SER A 523 38.64 3.80 9.35
N THR A 524 38.38 2.75 8.57
CA THR A 524 38.89 1.40 8.88
C THR A 524 40.37 1.31 8.56
N MET A 525 40.78 1.75 7.36
CA MET A 525 42.17 1.66 6.88
C MET A 525 43.14 2.54 7.68
N GLU A 526 42.68 3.67 8.23
CA GLU A 526 43.49 4.49 9.14
C GLU A 526 43.76 3.80 10.48
N ARG A 527 42.87 2.89 10.93
CA ARG A 527 43.00 2.16 12.18
C ARG A 527 43.77 0.85 12.00
N ASP A 528 43.52 0.14 10.90
CA ASP A 528 44.19 -1.10 10.54
C ASP A 528 44.52 -1.11 9.04
N PRO A 529 45.73 -0.69 8.64
CA PRO A 529 46.14 -0.64 7.24
C PRO A 529 46.26 -2.02 6.56
N GLU A 530 46.37 -3.10 7.32
CA GLU A 530 46.58 -4.46 6.78
C GLU A 530 45.26 -5.19 6.47
N VAL A 531 44.13 -4.67 6.93
CA VAL A 531 42.81 -5.28 6.73
C VAL A 531 42.42 -5.30 5.25
N ASN A 532 41.82 -6.39 4.76
CA ASN A 532 41.21 -6.41 3.44
C ASN A 532 39.76 -5.95 3.56
N TRP A 533 39.52 -4.63 3.55
CA TRP A 533 38.19 -4.06 3.75
C TRP A 533 37.12 -4.62 2.80
N VAL A 534 37.50 -5.02 1.59
CA VAL A 534 36.54 -5.56 0.61
C VAL A 534 36.02 -6.92 1.05
N VAL A 535 36.90 -7.85 1.39
CA VAL A 535 36.53 -9.23 1.72
C VAL A 535 36.13 -9.35 3.19
N ASP A 536 36.92 -8.77 4.09
CA ASP A 536 36.78 -8.93 5.53
C ASP A 536 35.62 -8.11 6.11
N ILE A 537 35.21 -7.04 5.42
CA ILE A 537 34.18 -6.11 5.91
C ILE A 537 33.02 -6.05 4.93
N LEU A 538 33.20 -5.44 3.75
CA LEU A 538 32.09 -5.16 2.83
C LEU A 538 31.35 -6.44 2.40
N GLN A 539 32.09 -7.44 1.92
CA GLN A 539 31.50 -8.70 1.47
C GLN A 539 30.85 -9.44 2.64
N ARG A 540 31.57 -9.63 3.76
CA ARG A 540 31.07 -10.29 4.97
C ARG A 540 29.78 -9.64 5.47
N ASP A 541 29.73 -8.31 5.54
CA ASP A 541 28.55 -7.59 6.01
C ASP A 541 27.36 -7.75 5.06
N LEU A 542 27.59 -7.65 3.74
CA LEU A 542 26.54 -7.87 2.74
C LEU A 542 26.04 -9.32 2.77
N GLU A 543 26.91 -10.30 3.00
CA GLU A 543 26.54 -11.71 3.19
C GLU A 543 25.65 -11.88 4.44
N ILE A 544 26.05 -11.34 5.60
CA ILE A 544 25.26 -11.36 6.84
C ILE A 544 23.88 -10.75 6.62
N LEU A 545 23.82 -9.57 6.00
CA LEU A 545 22.55 -8.89 5.72
C LEU A 545 21.68 -9.68 4.73
N SER A 546 22.31 -10.33 3.75
CA SER A 546 21.60 -11.10 2.73
C SER A 546 20.97 -12.40 3.25
N GLN A 547 21.47 -12.91 4.37
CA GLN A 547 21.01 -14.17 4.99
C GLN A 547 19.98 -13.95 6.11
N ARG A 548 19.92 -12.75 6.71
CA ARG A 548 18.96 -12.43 7.77
C ARG A 548 17.57 -12.12 7.22
N ARG A 549 16.57 -12.92 7.60
CA ARG A 549 15.20 -12.82 7.08
C ARG A 549 14.57 -11.45 7.33
N GLU A 550 14.72 -10.90 8.52
CA GLU A 550 14.17 -9.62 8.93
C GLU A 550 14.75 -8.45 8.12
N VAL A 551 16.06 -8.51 7.85
CA VAL A 551 16.78 -7.53 7.04
C VAL A 551 16.29 -7.58 5.61
N ILE A 552 16.17 -8.78 5.04
CA ILE A 552 15.70 -9.00 3.68
C ILE A 552 14.26 -8.51 3.49
N ILE A 553 13.37 -8.79 4.45
CA ILE A 553 12.00 -8.27 4.46
C ILE A 553 12.05 -6.74 4.47
N ASN A 554 12.80 -6.12 5.39
CA ASN A 554 12.84 -4.66 5.49
C ASN A 554 13.42 -3.99 4.24
N TYR A 555 14.53 -4.49 3.73
CA TYR A 555 15.17 -4.02 2.50
C TYR A 555 14.17 -4.04 1.34
N ASN A 556 13.49 -5.15 1.14
CA ASN A 556 12.50 -5.27 0.08
C ASN A 556 11.28 -4.38 0.28
N THR A 557 10.81 -4.24 1.51
CA THR A 557 9.72 -3.31 1.84
C THR A 557 10.11 -1.89 1.43
N LYS A 558 11.33 -1.45 1.77
CA LYS A 558 11.85 -0.13 1.38
C LYS A 558 12.00 0.01 -0.13
N ARG A 559 12.51 -1.02 -0.81
CA ARG A 559 12.68 -1.05 -2.27
C ARG A 559 11.34 -0.86 -2.99
N VAL A 560 10.32 -1.63 -2.62
CA VAL A 560 8.96 -1.53 -3.19
C VAL A 560 8.32 -0.19 -2.83
N LEU A 561 8.48 0.29 -1.60
CA LEU A 561 7.93 1.58 -1.19
C LEU A 561 8.52 2.75 -2.00
N LYS A 562 9.81 2.71 -2.35
CA LYS A 562 10.42 3.70 -3.25
C LYS A 562 9.75 3.71 -4.63
N TYR A 563 9.46 2.53 -5.17
CA TYR A 563 8.73 2.40 -6.43
C TYR A 563 7.30 2.97 -6.35
N VAL A 564 6.56 2.66 -5.26
CA VAL A 564 5.22 3.24 -5.00
C VAL A 564 5.27 4.77 -4.93
N LYS A 565 6.33 5.33 -4.31
CA LYS A 565 6.61 6.77 -4.24
C LYS A 565 7.03 7.40 -5.59
N GLY A 566 7.13 6.63 -6.67
CA GLY A 566 7.56 7.12 -7.98
C GLY A 566 9.07 7.37 -8.09
N ILE A 567 9.88 6.78 -7.21
CA ILE A 567 11.33 6.83 -7.28
C ILE A 567 11.82 5.63 -8.10
N TRP A 568 12.14 5.87 -9.37
CA TRP A 568 12.54 4.83 -10.35
C TRP A 568 14.04 4.50 -10.31
N LYS A 569 14.78 5.00 -9.32
CA LYS A 569 16.22 4.71 -9.16
C LYS A 569 16.41 3.32 -8.57
N ASN A 570 17.48 2.64 -8.97
CA ASN A 570 17.87 1.38 -8.36
C ASN A 570 18.10 1.58 -6.85
N TYR A 571 17.58 0.68 -6.02
CA TYR A 571 17.81 0.65 -4.59
C TYR A 571 18.26 -0.76 -4.23
N SER A 572 19.57 -0.93 -4.13
CA SER A 572 20.21 -2.22 -3.94
C SER A 572 20.49 -2.55 -2.47
N LEU A 573 20.99 -3.75 -2.21
CA LEU A 573 21.41 -4.12 -0.85
C LEU A 573 22.61 -3.26 -0.39
N ILE A 574 23.45 -2.80 -1.31
CA ILE A 574 24.56 -1.88 -1.01
C ILE A 574 24.02 -0.52 -0.57
N ASP A 575 22.95 -0.02 -1.21
CA ASP A 575 22.29 1.20 -0.75
C ASP A 575 21.70 1.06 0.64
N TYR A 576 21.14 -0.12 0.95
CA TYR A 576 20.66 -0.43 2.29
C TYR A 576 21.80 -0.48 3.31
N TYR A 577 22.88 -1.21 3.02
CA TYR A 577 24.08 -1.28 3.86
C TYR A 577 24.63 0.11 4.16
N ALA A 578 24.78 0.96 3.14
CA ALA A 578 25.28 2.31 3.32
C ALA A 578 24.37 3.21 4.16
N THR A 579 23.08 2.88 4.35
CA THR A 579 22.24 3.61 5.31
C THR A 579 22.52 3.26 6.77
N LEU A 580 23.17 2.11 7.01
CA LEU A 580 23.53 1.63 8.35
C LEU A 580 24.84 2.24 8.85
N ILE A 581 25.82 2.42 7.96
CA ILE A 581 27.17 2.94 8.27
C ILE A 581 27.14 4.24 9.12
N PRO A 582 26.32 5.27 8.83
CA PRO A 582 26.37 6.55 9.55
C PRO A 582 25.74 6.55 10.95
N LEU A 583 25.16 5.44 11.43
CA LEU A 583 24.45 5.37 12.72
C LEU A 583 25.38 5.12 13.92
N ASP A 584 26.61 5.65 13.89
CA ASP A 584 27.69 5.30 14.82
C ASP A 584 27.97 3.79 14.84
N PHE A 585 28.23 3.20 13.66
CA PHE A 585 28.97 1.95 13.62
C PHE A 585 30.41 2.24 14.08
N ARG A 586 30.61 2.35 15.40
CA ARG A 586 31.94 2.32 16.01
C ARG A 586 32.45 0.89 15.85
N GLU A 587 33.10 0.61 14.72
CA GLU A 587 33.72 -0.68 14.46
C GLU A 587 34.71 -1.01 15.57
N GLY A 588 34.36 -2.04 16.33
CA GLY A 588 35.04 -2.52 17.51
C GLY A 588 34.15 -3.42 18.37
N GLU A 589 32.83 -3.15 18.42
CA GLU A 589 31.91 -3.87 19.33
C GLU A 589 30.53 -4.27 18.73
N GLY A 590 30.16 -3.85 17.52
CA GLY A 590 28.81 -4.05 16.97
C GLY A 590 28.69 -5.06 15.82
N ASN A 591 27.68 -5.94 15.87
CA ASN A 591 27.29 -6.83 14.76
C ASN A 591 26.46 -6.03 13.73
N ILE A 592 26.86 -5.98 12.44
CA ILE A 592 26.10 -5.25 11.38
C ILE A 592 24.64 -5.71 11.28
N GLY A 593 24.39 -6.98 11.58
CA GLY A 593 23.04 -7.53 11.64
C GLY A 593 22.23 -6.98 12.81
N GLU A 594 22.84 -6.73 13.97
CA GLU A 594 22.18 -6.07 15.11
C GLU A 594 21.96 -4.58 14.83
N THR A 595 22.94 -3.92 14.21
CA THR A 595 22.80 -2.53 13.75
C THR A 595 21.64 -2.38 12.78
N ALA A 596 21.46 -3.33 11.86
CA ALA A 596 20.31 -3.35 10.96
C ALA A 596 18.99 -3.50 11.73
N LEU A 597 18.92 -4.37 12.75
CA LEU A 597 17.74 -4.52 13.60
C LEU A 597 17.44 -3.27 14.42
N GLU A 598 18.47 -2.60 14.95
CA GLU A 598 18.31 -1.31 15.63
C GLU A 598 17.83 -0.20 14.69
N TYR A 599 18.43 -0.12 13.51
CA TYR A 599 18.00 0.82 12.48
C TYR A 599 16.53 0.62 12.13
N MET A 600 16.09 -0.63 11.96
CA MET A 600 14.68 -0.95 11.72
C MET A 600 13.73 -0.46 12.81
N LYS A 601 14.19 -0.40 14.07
CA LYS A 601 13.42 0.17 15.20
C LYS A 601 13.42 1.71 15.18
N ARG A 602 14.54 2.34 14.83
CA ARG A 602 14.75 3.81 14.92
C ARG A 602 14.36 4.60 13.67
N ASP A 603 14.20 3.96 12.52
CA ASP A 603 14.05 4.65 11.23
C ASP A 603 12.76 5.49 11.18
N PHE A 604 12.94 6.78 11.46
CA PHE A 604 11.99 7.89 11.29
C PHE A 604 12.74 9.04 10.61
N ARG A 605 12.66 9.15 9.27
CA ARG A 605 12.78 10.43 8.54
C ARG A 605 12.11 10.29 7.17
N TYR A 606 10.87 10.77 7.03
CA TYR A 606 10.33 11.28 5.76
C TYR A 606 9.41 12.46 6.01
#